data_AF-A0AAW8CNS1-F1
#
_entry.id   AF-A0AAW8CNS1-F1
#
_cell.length_a   1.000
_cell.length_b   1.000
_cell.length_c   1.000
_cell.angle_alpha   90.00
_cell.angle_beta   90.00
_cell.angle_gamma   90.00
#
_symmetry.space_group_name_H-M   'P 1'
#
loop_
_entity.id
_entity.type
_entity.pdbx_description
1 polymer ?
#
loop_
_entity_poly.entity_id
_entity_poly.type
_entity_poly.pdbx_seq_one_letter_code
_entity_poly.pdbx_strand_id
1 'polypeptide(L)'
;MKKSILLFCLSALLLTGCSEKDKAYYLSHIDNAKSKLKQCEKQMFEAMSSKDKEKFEAIRKDKECIAADQAIRENRKIQIEKARLEKEALEKSEISKARKKLNEKFAKLDWKEIAYQYVNSDCAKKLFISSNDYLCRAFKALYDEKAEQGKTALLKNSLEQLFELKKTYCAKDQRRYSTCDIWKSAVKEQSATEFSKLDFEQLDRQKNKYCEYGSKYYDACSTLQDVAREKENIVIEQYVKNYDALKKVYNQCIAKITELAKIDNSFGFYSKRNAILENYPCSQARSARSKLGLPYDNFKTLMD
;
A
#
# COMPACT_ATOMS: atom_id res chain seq x y z
N MET A 1 -6.37 69.98 -23.14
CA MET A 1 -5.00 69.72 -23.66
C MET A 1 -5.07 68.46 -24.52
N LYS A 2 -5.08 68.62 -25.84
CA LYS A 2 -3.95 68.40 -26.77
C LYS A 2 -3.54 66.90 -26.82
N LYS A 3 -4.00 66.16 -27.85
CA LYS A 3 -3.31 65.88 -29.16
C LYS A 3 -2.34 64.69 -28.99
N SER A 4 -2.23 63.65 -29.81
CA SER A 4 -2.59 63.36 -31.21
C SER A 4 -2.48 61.83 -31.43
N ILE A 5 -3.40 61.20 -32.17
CA ILE A 5 -3.19 60.62 -33.53
C ILE A 5 -2.05 59.60 -33.67
N LEU A 6 -2.44 58.35 -33.94
CA LEU A 6 -1.82 57.40 -34.89
C LEU A 6 -2.81 56.22 -35.01
N LEU A 7 -3.85 56.28 -35.85
CA LEU A 7 -3.81 56.02 -37.29
C LEU A 7 -2.57 55.24 -37.73
N PHE A 8 -2.60 53.91 -37.55
CA PHE A 8 -1.89 53.02 -38.46
C PHE A 8 -2.94 52.31 -39.32
N CYS A 9 -3.04 52.78 -40.56
CA CYS A 9 -3.51 51.99 -41.68
C CYS A 9 -2.81 50.62 -41.66
N LEU A 10 -3.57 49.54 -41.51
CA LEU A 10 -3.25 48.28 -42.20
C LEU A 10 -4.41 47.95 -43.12
N SER A 11 -4.49 48.74 -44.19
CA SER A 11 -5.12 48.35 -45.43
C SER A 11 -4.41 47.09 -45.95
N ALA A 12 -5.19 46.01 -46.06
CA ALA A 12 -5.04 44.90 -46.98
C ALA A 12 -3.61 44.55 -47.47
N LEU A 13 -3.07 43.46 -46.92
CA LEU A 13 -2.39 42.47 -47.73
C LEU A 13 -3.02 41.11 -47.43
N LEU A 14 -4.14 40.84 -48.12
CA LEU A 14 -4.48 39.49 -48.57
C LEU A 14 -3.33 39.02 -49.49
N LEU A 15 -2.19 38.71 -48.88
CA LEU A 15 -1.20 37.86 -49.50
C LEU A 15 -1.73 36.44 -49.31
N THR A 16 -2.43 35.94 -50.32
CA THR A 16 -2.53 34.51 -50.61
C THR A 16 -1.14 33.98 -50.98
N GLY A 17 -0.19 34.10 -50.05
CA GLY A 17 0.93 33.17 -49.98
C GLY A 17 0.36 31.90 -49.41
N CYS A 18 0.35 30.82 -50.20
CA CYS A 18 0.11 29.47 -49.71
C CYS A 18 1.25 29.08 -48.74
N SER A 19 1.27 29.68 -47.55
CA SER A 19 2.12 29.20 -46.48
C SER A 19 1.55 27.86 -46.03
N GLU A 20 2.42 26.84 -45.99
CA GLU A 20 2.06 25.53 -45.47
C GLU A 20 1.46 25.70 -44.08
N LYS A 21 0.20 25.26 -43.91
CA LYS A 21 -0.50 25.34 -42.62
C LYS A 21 0.23 24.47 -41.60
N ASP A 22 0.68 25.09 -40.53
CA ASP A 22 1.45 24.42 -39.48
C ASP A 22 0.55 23.78 -38.41
N LYS A 23 1.20 23.15 -37.41
CA LYS A 23 0.51 22.48 -36.29
C LYS A 23 -0.34 23.47 -35.50
N ALA A 24 0.10 24.72 -35.31
CA ALA A 24 -0.60 25.71 -34.49
C ALA A 24 -1.89 26.18 -35.17
N TYR A 25 -1.86 26.39 -36.48
CA TYR A 25 -3.06 26.64 -37.28
C TYR A 25 -4.07 25.49 -37.14
N TYR A 26 -3.62 24.25 -37.32
CA TYR A 26 -4.51 23.08 -37.26
C TYR A 26 -5.03 22.80 -35.84
N LEU A 27 -4.26 23.09 -34.80
CA LEU A 27 -4.68 22.99 -33.40
C LEU A 27 -5.83 23.94 -33.06
N SER A 28 -5.81 25.16 -33.61
CA SER A 28 -6.91 26.13 -33.45
C SER A 28 -8.09 25.88 -34.38
N HIS A 29 -7.93 25.01 -35.39
CA HIS A 29 -8.94 24.68 -36.40
C HIS A 29 -9.02 23.17 -36.63
N ILE A 30 -9.43 22.42 -35.61
CA ILE A 30 -9.38 20.95 -35.63
C ILE A 30 -10.22 20.31 -36.74
N ASP A 31 -11.32 20.94 -37.17
CA ASP A 31 -12.09 20.40 -38.29
C ASP A 31 -11.35 20.55 -39.64
N ASN A 32 -10.54 21.60 -39.80
CA ASN A 32 -9.62 21.72 -40.93
C ASN A 32 -8.52 20.67 -40.85
N ALA A 33 -8.03 20.35 -39.66
CA ALA A 33 -7.05 19.28 -39.44
C ALA A 33 -7.63 17.91 -39.83
N LYS A 34 -8.86 17.61 -39.39
CA LYS A 34 -9.57 16.37 -39.76
C LYS A 34 -9.77 16.26 -41.27
N SER A 35 -10.19 17.35 -41.91
CA SER A 35 -10.39 17.39 -43.36
C SER A 35 -9.07 17.15 -44.11
N LYS A 36 -8.00 17.85 -43.72
CA LYS A 36 -6.67 17.66 -44.32
C LYS A 36 -6.13 16.25 -44.10
N LEU A 37 -6.21 15.71 -42.89
CA LEU A 37 -5.75 14.35 -42.60
C LEU A 37 -6.50 13.32 -43.45
N LYS A 38 -7.83 13.45 -43.57
CA LYS A 38 -8.65 12.56 -44.43
C LYS A 38 -8.24 12.66 -45.90
N GLN A 39 -7.90 13.86 -46.38
CA GLN A 39 -7.35 14.05 -47.73
C GLN A 39 -6.01 13.33 -47.88
N CYS A 40 -5.08 13.49 -46.93
CA CYS A 40 -3.77 12.84 -46.95
C CYS A 40 -3.88 11.30 -46.92
N GLU A 41 -4.76 10.75 -46.06
CA GLU A 41 -5.04 9.32 -45.97
C GLU A 41 -5.59 8.77 -47.28
N LYS A 42 -6.54 9.49 -47.91
CA LYS A 42 -7.08 9.11 -49.22
C LYS A 42 -5.99 9.10 -50.30
N GLN A 43 -5.17 10.15 -50.39
CA GLN A 43 -4.09 10.23 -51.36
C GLN A 43 -3.02 9.14 -51.13
N MET A 44 -2.70 8.83 -49.87
CA MET A 44 -1.81 7.73 -49.52
C MET A 44 -2.37 6.38 -49.97
N PHE A 45 -3.66 6.14 -49.71
CA PHE A 45 -4.33 4.90 -50.11
C PHE A 45 -4.36 4.74 -51.63
N GLU A 46 -4.62 5.82 -52.37
CA GLU A 46 -4.57 5.84 -53.83
C GLU A 46 -3.16 5.52 -54.35
N ALA A 47 -2.12 6.16 -53.80
CA ALA A 47 -0.73 5.91 -54.17
C ALA A 47 -0.29 4.46 -53.86
N MET A 48 -0.73 3.91 -52.72
CA MET A 48 -0.50 2.52 -52.36
C MET A 48 -1.19 1.56 -53.32
N SER A 49 -2.45 1.82 -53.67
CA SER A 49 -3.24 1.00 -54.60
C SER A 49 -2.65 0.99 -56.02
N SER A 50 -2.08 2.12 -56.46
CA SER A 50 -1.39 2.23 -57.74
C SER A 50 0.08 1.77 -57.70
N LYS A 51 0.59 1.27 -56.56
CA LYS A 51 1.99 0.89 -56.32
C LYS A 51 3.00 2.03 -56.57
N ASP A 52 2.56 3.27 -56.44
CA ASP A 52 3.37 4.47 -56.62
C ASP A 52 4.09 4.84 -55.32
N LYS A 53 5.31 4.30 -55.17
CA LYS A 53 6.12 4.48 -53.97
C LYS A 53 6.60 5.92 -53.77
N GLU A 54 6.90 6.64 -54.86
CA GLU A 54 7.39 8.01 -54.77
C GLU A 54 6.31 8.95 -54.26
N LYS A 55 5.10 8.84 -54.81
CA LYS A 55 3.95 9.63 -54.36
C LYS A 55 3.55 9.30 -52.92
N PHE A 56 3.60 8.03 -52.53
CA PHE A 56 3.35 7.62 -51.16
C PHE A 56 4.35 8.28 -50.18
N GLU A 57 5.65 8.23 -50.48
CA GLU A 57 6.69 8.85 -49.65
C GLU A 57 6.60 10.38 -49.63
N ALA A 58 6.20 11.01 -50.74
CA ALA A 58 5.96 12.45 -50.79
C ALA A 58 4.83 12.87 -49.83
N ILE A 59 3.70 12.15 -49.83
CA ILE A 59 2.57 12.45 -48.93
C ILE A 59 2.96 12.16 -47.47
N ARG A 60 3.74 11.10 -47.21
CA ARG A 60 4.25 10.79 -45.87
C ARG A 60 5.12 11.90 -45.29
N LYS A 61 5.88 12.59 -46.14
CA LYS A 61 6.77 13.69 -45.76
C LYS A 61 6.13 15.07 -45.92
N ASP A 62 4.89 15.13 -46.39
CA ASP A 62 4.15 16.38 -46.56
C ASP A 62 3.94 17.04 -45.20
N LYS A 63 4.43 18.28 -45.09
CA LYS A 63 4.46 19.01 -43.83
C LYS A 63 3.06 19.35 -43.33
N GLU A 64 2.11 19.62 -44.23
CA GLU A 64 0.73 19.88 -43.81
C GLU A 64 0.02 18.60 -43.34
N CYS A 65 0.26 17.46 -43.98
CA CYS A 65 -0.24 16.16 -43.54
C CYS A 65 0.31 15.79 -42.15
N ILE A 66 1.62 15.99 -41.94
CA ILE A 66 2.26 15.79 -40.64
C ILE A 66 1.69 16.76 -39.59
N ALA A 67 1.55 18.04 -39.94
CA ALA A 67 1.02 19.05 -39.04
C ALA A 67 -0.44 18.76 -38.62
N ALA A 68 -1.28 18.33 -39.57
CA ALA A 68 -2.67 17.96 -39.31
C ALA A 68 -2.79 16.72 -38.40
N ASP A 69 -2.01 15.66 -38.64
CA ASP A 69 -1.97 14.47 -37.77
C ASP A 69 -1.51 14.84 -36.35
N GLN A 70 -0.41 15.60 -36.24
CA GLN A 70 0.11 16.05 -34.96
C GLN A 70 -0.88 16.93 -34.19
N ALA A 71 -1.59 17.83 -34.87
CA ALA A 71 -2.62 18.66 -34.24
C ALA A 71 -3.80 17.82 -33.72
N ILE A 72 -4.24 16.80 -34.47
CA ILE A 72 -5.30 15.88 -34.02
C ILE A 72 -4.84 15.08 -32.80
N ARG A 73 -3.63 14.52 -32.82
CA ARG A 73 -3.07 13.77 -31.68
C ARG A 73 -2.93 14.64 -30.44
N GLU A 74 -2.42 15.85 -30.59
CA GLU A 74 -2.28 16.82 -29.51
C GLU A 74 -3.64 17.23 -28.95
N ASN A 75 -4.61 17.56 -29.81
CA ASN A 75 -5.96 17.87 -29.36
C ASN A 75 -6.60 16.70 -28.60
N ARG A 76 -6.42 15.44 -29.04
CA ARG A 76 -6.89 14.27 -28.28
C ARG A 76 -6.29 14.23 -26.87
N LYS A 77 -4.98 14.49 -26.73
CA LYS A 77 -4.34 14.58 -25.40
C LYS A 77 -4.94 15.70 -24.56
N ILE A 78 -5.11 16.89 -25.14
CA ILE A 78 -5.72 18.05 -24.47
C ILE A 78 -7.15 17.72 -24.01
N GLN A 79 -7.97 17.07 -24.84
CA GLN A 79 -9.34 16.69 -24.47
C GLN A 79 -9.38 15.63 -23.36
N ILE A 80 -8.49 14.63 -23.40
CA ILE A 80 -8.37 13.62 -22.33
C ILE A 80 -7.98 14.30 -21.02
N GLU A 81 -7.00 15.19 -21.05
CA GLU A 81 -6.53 15.91 -19.87
C GLU A 81 -7.61 16.85 -19.32
N LYS A 82 -8.31 17.57 -20.20
CA LYS A 82 -9.45 18.40 -19.81
C LYS A 82 -10.55 17.57 -19.16
N ALA A 83 -10.93 16.44 -19.76
CA ALA A 83 -11.93 15.52 -19.20
C ALA A 83 -11.48 14.94 -17.85
N ARG A 84 -10.19 14.64 -17.67
CA ARG A 84 -9.61 14.20 -16.39
C ARG A 84 -9.76 15.29 -15.33
N LEU A 85 -9.35 16.53 -15.64
CA LEU A 85 -9.44 17.66 -14.73
C LEU A 85 -10.89 18.01 -14.36
N GLU A 86 -11.81 17.98 -15.33
CA GLU A 86 -13.24 18.18 -15.10
C GLU A 86 -13.83 17.09 -14.19
N LYS A 87 -13.45 15.83 -14.43
CA LYS A 87 -13.85 14.70 -13.57
C LYS A 87 -13.29 14.87 -12.15
N GLU A 88 -12.02 15.20 -11.98
CA GLU A 88 -11.40 15.41 -10.66
C GLU A 88 -12.05 16.58 -9.91
N ALA A 89 -12.35 17.68 -10.61
CA ALA A 89 -13.06 18.82 -10.03
C ALA A 89 -14.48 18.44 -9.58
N LEU A 90 -15.19 17.65 -10.40
CA LEU A 90 -16.51 17.12 -10.05
C LEU A 90 -16.44 16.19 -8.83
N GLU A 91 -15.53 15.22 -8.84
CA GLU A 91 -15.36 14.28 -7.73
C GLU A 91 -15.03 15.02 -6.43
N LYS A 92 -14.11 15.99 -6.47
CA LYS A 92 -13.74 16.81 -5.30
C LYS A 92 -14.94 17.61 -4.78
N SER A 93 -15.74 18.19 -5.69
CA SER A 93 -16.94 18.93 -5.33
C SER A 93 -18.00 18.05 -4.68
N GLU A 94 -18.30 16.90 -5.27
CA GLU A 94 -19.33 15.97 -4.76
C GLU A 94 -18.91 15.31 -3.43
N ILE A 95 -17.65 14.91 -3.28
CA ILE A 95 -17.12 14.42 -2.00
C ILE A 95 -17.18 15.52 -0.94
N SER A 96 -16.83 16.76 -1.28
CA SER A 96 -16.90 17.89 -0.34
C SER A 96 -18.35 18.15 0.11
N LYS A 97 -19.32 18.13 -0.80
CA LYS A 97 -20.75 18.24 -0.47
C LYS A 97 -21.22 17.10 0.43
N ALA A 98 -20.88 15.85 0.09
CA ALA A 98 -21.21 14.69 0.90
C ALA A 98 -20.57 14.78 2.30
N ARG A 99 -19.32 15.24 2.38
CA ARG A 99 -18.60 15.40 3.65
C ARG A 99 -19.24 16.48 4.53
N LYS A 100 -19.66 17.61 3.97
CA LYS A 100 -20.39 18.64 4.71
C LYS A 100 -21.67 18.09 5.34
N LYS A 101 -22.49 17.36 4.57
CA LYS A 101 -23.71 16.71 5.07
C LYS A 101 -23.42 15.73 6.21
N LEU A 102 -22.36 14.92 6.08
CA LEU A 102 -21.95 13.98 7.13
C LEU A 102 -21.46 14.70 8.39
N ASN A 103 -20.67 15.76 8.23
CA ASN A 103 -20.19 16.58 9.34
C ASN A 103 -21.36 17.26 10.07
N GLU A 104 -22.34 17.79 9.35
CA GLU A 104 -23.55 18.37 9.95
C GLU A 104 -24.37 17.32 10.69
N LYS A 105 -24.61 16.16 10.05
CA LYS A 105 -25.38 15.04 10.63
C LYS A 105 -24.73 14.49 11.90
N PHE A 106 -23.39 14.44 11.94
CA PHE A 106 -22.63 13.80 13.01
C PHE A 106 -21.82 14.78 13.87
N ALA A 107 -22.13 16.08 13.81
CA ALA A 107 -21.35 17.14 14.45
C ALA A 107 -21.11 16.93 15.96
N LYS A 108 -22.07 16.31 16.64
CA LYS A 108 -22.06 16.08 18.09
C LYS A 108 -21.58 14.69 18.49
N LEU A 109 -21.35 13.81 17.52
CA LEU A 109 -20.98 12.43 17.79
C LEU A 109 -19.48 12.31 18.03
N ASP A 110 -19.12 11.51 19.03
CA ASP A 110 -17.73 11.14 19.26
C ASP A 110 -17.26 10.08 18.25
N TRP A 111 -15.99 9.68 18.35
CA TRP A 111 -15.44 8.67 17.44
C TRP A 111 -16.08 7.28 17.59
N LYS A 112 -16.57 6.94 18.78
CA LYS A 112 -17.21 5.64 19.06
C LYS A 112 -18.58 5.59 18.40
N GLU A 113 -19.33 6.67 18.53
CA GLU A 113 -20.63 6.84 17.90
C GLU A 113 -20.50 6.88 16.38
N ILE A 114 -19.50 7.59 15.82
CA ILE A 114 -19.26 7.58 14.37
C ILE A 114 -18.85 6.20 13.86
N ALA A 115 -17.99 5.47 14.59
CA ALA A 115 -17.66 4.09 14.26
C ALA A 115 -18.91 3.20 14.24
N TYR A 116 -19.79 3.34 15.24
CA TYR A 116 -21.08 2.64 15.29
C TYR A 116 -21.98 3.01 14.10
N GLN A 117 -22.08 4.29 13.73
CA GLN A 117 -22.86 4.70 12.57
C GLN A 117 -22.29 4.14 11.26
N TYR A 118 -20.96 4.10 11.12
CA TYR A 118 -20.31 3.62 9.92
C TYR A 118 -20.45 2.10 9.76
N VAL A 119 -20.16 1.30 10.79
CA VAL A 119 -20.23 -0.17 10.73
C VAL A 119 -21.65 -0.67 10.43
N ASN A 120 -22.68 0.07 10.83
CA ASN A 120 -24.08 -0.26 10.55
C ASN A 120 -24.61 0.34 9.24
N SER A 121 -23.82 1.16 8.55
CA SER A 121 -24.18 1.72 7.25
C SER A 121 -23.98 0.69 6.12
N ASP A 122 -24.67 0.89 5.01
CA ASP A 122 -24.45 0.06 3.82
C ASP A 122 -23.06 0.27 3.21
N CYS A 123 -22.41 1.41 3.50
CA CYS A 123 -21.05 1.68 3.05
C CYS A 123 -20.03 0.68 3.61
N ALA A 124 -20.18 0.27 4.88
CA ALA A 124 -19.29 -0.70 5.51
C ALA A 124 -19.48 -2.14 5.00
N LYS A 125 -20.65 -2.45 4.44
CA LYS A 125 -21.00 -3.77 3.88
C LYS A 125 -20.48 -3.96 2.45
N LYS A 126 -20.13 -2.87 1.76
CA LYS A 126 -19.63 -2.92 0.38
C LYS A 126 -18.23 -3.51 0.33
N LEU A 127 -18.05 -4.55 -0.48
CA LEU A 127 -16.72 -5.12 -0.76
C LEU A 127 -15.84 -4.10 -1.52
N PHE A 128 -16.45 -3.32 -2.42
CA PHE A 128 -15.80 -2.26 -3.19
C PHE A 128 -16.70 -1.02 -3.22
N ILE A 129 -16.13 0.14 -2.86
CA ILE A 129 -16.82 1.43 -2.98
C ILE A 129 -16.49 1.99 -4.37
N SER A 130 -17.50 2.08 -5.23
CA SER A 130 -17.35 2.62 -6.58
C SER A 130 -16.84 4.07 -6.56
N SER A 131 -16.11 4.48 -7.61
CA SER A 131 -15.57 5.84 -7.72
C SER A 131 -16.64 6.92 -7.70
N ASN A 132 -17.84 6.62 -8.21
CA ASN A 132 -18.99 7.52 -8.23
C ASN A 132 -19.88 7.45 -6.96
N ASP A 133 -19.56 6.59 -5.99
CA ASP A 133 -20.26 6.53 -4.70
C ASP A 133 -19.67 7.54 -3.71
N TYR A 134 -19.91 8.82 -3.99
CA TYR A 134 -19.30 9.93 -3.25
C TYR A 134 -19.69 9.94 -1.76
N LEU A 135 -20.90 9.49 -1.42
CA LEU A 135 -21.35 9.40 -0.03
C LEU A 135 -20.54 8.37 0.75
N CYS A 136 -20.40 7.14 0.23
CA CYS A 136 -19.63 6.12 0.94
C CYS A 136 -18.14 6.42 0.98
N ARG A 137 -17.57 7.05 -0.07
CA ARG A 137 -16.18 7.55 -0.05
C ARG A 137 -15.99 8.60 1.04
N ALA A 138 -16.89 9.59 1.12
CA ALA A 138 -16.84 10.64 2.14
C ALA A 138 -17.04 10.08 3.56
N PHE A 139 -17.94 9.11 3.74
CA PHE A 139 -18.21 8.51 5.04
C PHE A 139 -17.07 7.60 5.50
N LYS A 140 -16.45 6.82 4.59
CA LYS A 140 -15.24 6.06 4.90
C LYS A 140 -14.11 7.00 5.33
N ALA A 141 -13.90 8.12 4.63
CA ALA A 141 -12.89 9.10 5.02
C ALA A 141 -13.17 9.75 6.39
N LEU A 142 -14.45 10.00 6.72
CA LEU A 142 -14.84 10.49 8.06
C LEU A 142 -14.61 9.44 9.13
N TYR A 143 -14.99 8.20 8.85
CA TYR A 143 -14.71 7.07 9.73
C TYR A 143 -13.21 6.94 9.98
N ASP A 144 -12.37 6.98 8.95
CA ASP A 144 -10.91 6.81 9.08
C ASP A 144 -10.30 7.90 9.96
N GLU A 145 -10.66 9.16 9.75
CA GLU A 145 -10.22 10.27 10.62
C GLU A 145 -10.61 10.04 12.09
N LYS A 146 -11.84 9.57 12.32
CA LYS A 146 -12.36 9.33 13.67
C LYS A 146 -11.78 8.08 14.30
N ALA A 147 -11.54 7.04 13.51
CA ALA A 147 -10.84 5.83 13.94
C ALA A 147 -9.42 6.16 14.39
N GLU A 148 -8.70 7.02 13.65
CA GLU A 148 -7.37 7.49 14.05
C GLU A 148 -7.41 8.37 15.33
N GLN A 149 -8.42 9.23 15.48
CA GLN A 149 -8.65 9.96 16.75
C GLN A 149 -8.87 8.99 17.91
N GLY A 150 -9.72 7.97 17.72
CA GLY A 150 -9.98 6.93 18.73
C GLY A 150 -8.75 6.12 19.08
N LYS A 151 -7.98 5.68 18.07
CA LYS A 151 -6.72 4.97 18.26
C LYS A 151 -5.71 5.83 19.03
N THR A 152 -5.53 7.09 18.65
CA THR A 152 -4.64 8.03 19.36
C THR A 152 -5.05 8.22 20.82
N ALA A 153 -6.35 8.28 21.11
CA ALA A 153 -6.84 8.36 22.48
C ALA A 153 -6.54 7.08 23.28
N LEU A 154 -6.65 5.91 22.65
CA LEU A 154 -6.35 4.61 23.26
C LEU A 154 -4.86 4.42 23.51
N LEU A 155 -3.98 4.86 22.60
CA LEU A 155 -2.52 4.76 22.72
C LEU A 155 -1.92 5.57 23.87
N LYS A 156 -2.71 6.37 24.58
CA LYS A 156 -2.31 6.99 25.86
C LYS A 156 -2.23 5.99 27.02
N ASN A 157 -2.78 4.79 26.84
CA ASN A 157 -2.76 3.72 27.83
C ASN A 157 -1.57 2.78 27.59
N SER A 158 -1.05 2.16 28.64
CA SER A 158 -0.10 1.05 28.50
C SER A 158 -0.76 -0.16 27.84
N LEU A 159 0.05 -1.11 27.35
CA LEU A 159 -0.47 -2.34 26.78
C LEU A 159 -1.35 -3.13 27.77
N GLU A 160 -0.96 -3.22 29.03
CA GLU A 160 -1.77 -3.85 30.09
C GLU A 160 -3.13 -3.16 30.25
N GLN A 161 -3.14 -1.83 30.31
CA GLN A 161 -4.37 -1.06 30.43
C GLN A 161 -5.28 -1.27 29.21
N LEU A 162 -4.72 -1.35 28.00
CA LEU A 162 -5.48 -1.66 26.80
C LEU A 162 -6.17 -3.03 26.90
N PHE A 163 -5.53 -4.05 27.46
CA PHE A 163 -6.16 -5.36 27.64
C PHE A 163 -7.34 -5.32 28.61
N GLU A 164 -7.26 -4.53 29.68
CA GLU A 164 -8.39 -4.34 30.60
C GLU A 164 -9.58 -3.62 29.95
N LEU A 165 -9.31 -2.76 28.96
CA LEU A 165 -10.34 -2.06 28.18
C LEU A 165 -11.03 -2.94 27.13
N LYS A 166 -10.58 -4.18 26.90
CA LYS A 166 -11.16 -5.09 25.89
C LYS A 166 -12.67 -5.23 26.04
N LYS A 167 -13.16 -5.47 27.26
CA LYS A 167 -14.60 -5.66 27.51
C LYS A 167 -15.40 -4.40 27.14
N THR A 168 -14.87 -3.22 27.43
CA THR A 168 -15.50 -1.94 27.11
C THR A 168 -15.71 -1.76 25.59
N TYR A 169 -14.73 -2.14 24.78
CA TYR A 169 -14.75 -1.89 23.33
C TYR A 169 -15.25 -3.05 22.47
N CYS A 170 -15.14 -4.29 22.96
CA CYS A 170 -15.38 -5.51 22.19
C CYS A 170 -16.57 -6.37 22.67
N ALA A 171 -17.26 -6.01 23.76
CA ALA A 171 -18.36 -6.83 24.25
C ALA A 171 -19.59 -6.85 23.33
N LYS A 172 -19.90 -5.73 22.66
CA LYS A 172 -21.15 -5.58 21.88
C LYS A 172 -20.97 -5.80 20.38
N ASP A 173 -19.82 -5.45 19.84
CA ASP A 173 -19.54 -5.53 18.40
C ASP A 173 -18.06 -5.80 18.18
N GLN A 174 -17.76 -6.83 17.40
CA GLN A 174 -16.39 -7.24 17.04
C GLN A 174 -16.14 -7.21 15.54
N ARG A 175 -17.10 -6.69 14.75
CA ARG A 175 -16.97 -6.59 13.30
C ARG A 175 -15.88 -5.60 12.93
N ARG A 176 -15.39 -5.73 11.70
CA ARG A 176 -14.54 -4.70 11.07
C ARG A 176 -15.23 -3.34 11.14
N TYR A 177 -14.45 -2.30 11.34
CA TYR A 177 -14.88 -0.91 11.52
C TYR A 177 -15.58 -0.57 12.84
N SER A 178 -15.82 -1.54 13.74
CA SER A 178 -16.38 -1.28 15.06
C SER A 178 -15.37 -0.58 16.00
N THR A 179 -15.83 -0.19 17.19
CA THR A 179 -14.94 0.27 18.27
C THR A 179 -13.94 -0.80 18.70
N CYS A 180 -14.30 -2.08 18.59
CA CYS A 180 -13.38 -3.19 18.86
C CYS A 180 -12.24 -3.24 17.84
N ASP A 181 -12.53 -2.96 16.56
CA ASP A 181 -11.52 -2.95 15.50
C ASP A 181 -10.50 -1.82 15.70
N ILE A 182 -10.97 -0.65 16.13
CA ILE A 182 -10.12 0.49 16.52
C ILE A 182 -9.27 0.13 17.74
N TRP A 183 -9.86 -0.53 18.75
CA TRP A 183 -9.13 -1.01 19.92
C TRP A 183 -8.07 -2.06 19.57
N LYS A 184 -8.39 -3.05 18.71
CA LYS A 184 -7.43 -4.04 18.22
C LYS A 184 -6.26 -3.37 17.50
N SER A 185 -6.55 -2.33 16.71
CA SER A 185 -5.50 -1.54 16.03
C SER A 185 -4.58 -0.84 17.04
N ALA A 186 -5.13 -0.25 18.11
CA ALA A 186 -4.33 0.35 19.18
C ALA A 186 -3.48 -0.69 19.94
N VAL A 187 -4.06 -1.86 20.27
CA VAL A 187 -3.33 -2.98 20.90
C VAL A 187 -2.17 -3.43 20.01
N LYS A 188 -2.40 -3.60 18.71
CA LYS A 188 -1.36 -3.99 17.74
C LYS A 188 -0.21 -2.98 17.72
N GLU A 189 -0.52 -1.69 17.62
CA GLU A 189 0.49 -0.62 17.54
C GLU A 189 1.29 -0.48 18.85
N GLN A 190 0.62 -0.53 20.01
CA GLN A 190 1.28 -0.50 21.31
C GLN A 190 2.12 -1.77 21.55
N SER A 191 1.62 -2.94 21.17
CA SER A 191 2.34 -4.21 21.26
C SER A 191 3.61 -4.18 20.42
N ALA A 192 3.55 -3.68 19.19
CA ALA A 192 4.73 -3.56 18.33
C ALA A 192 5.79 -2.65 18.99
N THR A 193 5.34 -1.53 19.56
CA THR A 193 6.22 -0.59 20.27
C THR A 193 6.90 -1.25 21.47
N GLU A 194 6.17 -2.00 22.28
CA GLU A 194 6.73 -2.65 23.47
C GLU A 194 7.62 -3.85 23.13
N PHE A 195 7.18 -4.71 22.21
CA PHE A 195 7.93 -5.90 21.81
C PHE A 195 9.21 -5.54 21.03
N SER A 196 9.24 -4.43 20.28
CA SER A 196 10.44 -4.00 19.55
C SER A 196 11.65 -3.72 20.46
N LYS A 197 11.39 -3.40 21.73
CA LYS A 197 12.40 -3.12 22.77
C LYS A 197 13.03 -4.39 23.35
N LEU A 198 12.41 -5.54 23.11
CA LEU A 198 12.87 -6.82 23.62
C LEU A 198 13.82 -7.51 22.64
N ASP A 199 14.77 -8.28 23.18
CA ASP A 199 15.55 -9.21 22.38
C ASP A 199 14.74 -10.48 22.06
N PHE A 200 15.27 -11.32 21.16
CA PHE A 200 14.58 -12.54 20.75
C PHE A 200 14.31 -13.50 21.92
N GLU A 201 15.24 -13.65 22.85
CA GLU A 201 15.10 -14.57 23.99
C GLU A 201 13.97 -14.12 24.93
N GLN A 202 13.87 -12.81 25.19
CA GLN A 202 12.78 -12.21 25.93
C GLN A 202 11.43 -12.41 25.24
N LEU A 203 11.37 -12.26 23.91
CA LEU A 203 10.15 -12.49 23.13
C LEU A 203 9.74 -13.97 23.13
N ASP A 204 10.70 -14.88 22.99
CA ASP A 204 10.47 -16.33 22.99
C ASP A 204 9.81 -16.78 24.31
N ARG A 205 10.30 -16.28 25.45
CA ARG A 205 9.71 -16.53 26.77
C ARG A 205 8.28 -16.01 26.93
N GLN A 206 7.88 -14.99 26.17
CA GLN A 206 6.54 -14.42 26.24
C GLN A 206 5.51 -15.14 25.38
N LYS A 207 5.93 -16.08 24.51
CA LYS A 207 5.03 -16.81 23.61
C LYS A 207 3.85 -17.44 24.35
N ASN A 208 4.08 -18.14 25.46
CA ASN A 208 2.98 -18.79 26.19
C ASN A 208 1.99 -17.76 26.76
N LYS A 209 2.48 -16.65 27.33
CA LYS A 209 1.61 -15.59 27.88
C LYS A 209 0.69 -15.00 26.82
N TYR A 210 1.22 -14.70 25.64
CA TYR A 210 0.48 -13.95 24.61
C TYR A 210 -0.20 -14.84 23.56
N CYS A 211 0.33 -16.03 23.27
CA CYS A 211 -0.14 -16.89 22.20
C CYS A 211 -0.88 -18.15 22.67
N GLU A 212 -1.06 -18.34 23.97
CA GLU A 212 -1.96 -19.37 24.48
C GLU A 212 -3.41 -19.06 24.10
N TYR A 213 -4.10 -20.08 23.56
CA TYR A 213 -5.49 -19.93 23.13
C TYR A 213 -6.39 -19.58 24.31
N GLY A 214 -7.23 -18.56 24.14
CA GLY A 214 -8.09 -18.06 25.22
C GLY A 214 -7.41 -17.09 26.19
N SER A 215 -6.10 -16.83 26.04
CA SER A 215 -5.41 -15.79 26.81
C SER A 215 -6.07 -14.42 26.60
N LYS A 216 -6.18 -13.63 27.68
CA LYS A 216 -6.65 -12.23 27.57
C LYS A 216 -5.73 -11.36 26.70
N TYR A 217 -4.49 -11.83 26.49
CA TYR A 217 -3.45 -11.19 25.71
C TYR A 217 -3.39 -11.63 24.24
N TYR A 218 -4.29 -12.54 23.83
CA TYR A 218 -4.23 -13.20 22.52
C TYR A 218 -4.25 -12.22 21.32
N ASP A 219 -4.89 -11.06 21.46
CA ASP A 219 -4.93 -10.03 20.41
C ASP A 219 -3.54 -9.46 20.06
N ALA A 220 -2.53 -9.65 20.92
CA ALA A 220 -1.15 -9.24 20.65
C ALA A 220 -0.24 -10.38 20.17
N CYS A 221 -0.73 -11.64 20.11
CA CYS A 221 0.09 -12.79 19.71
C CYS A 221 0.71 -12.63 18.32
N SER A 222 -0.08 -12.23 17.32
CA SER A 222 0.42 -12.07 15.94
C SER A 222 1.55 -11.04 15.89
N THR A 223 1.39 -9.93 16.61
CA THR A 223 2.43 -8.89 16.72
C THR A 223 3.68 -9.41 17.43
N LEU A 224 3.53 -10.19 18.50
CA LEU A 224 4.67 -10.85 19.17
C LEU A 224 5.41 -11.75 18.19
N GLN A 225 4.69 -12.58 17.43
CA GLN A 225 5.26 -13.50 16.45
C GLN A 225 5.97 -12.77 15.30
N ASP A 226 5.39 -11.69 14.79
CA ASP A 226 5.98 -10.89 13.72
C ASP A 226 7.32 -10.28 14.18
N VAL A 227 7.34 -9.62 15.34
CA VAL A 227 8.55 -9.03 15.91
C VAL A 227 9.57 -10.11 16.28
N ALA A 228 9.13 -11.22 16.89
CA ALA A 228 10.00 -12.33 17.24
C ALA A 228 10.67 -12.93 16.01
N ARG A 229 9.95 -13.11 14.90
CA ARG A 229 10.51 -13.63 13.64
C ARG A 229 11.60 -12.72 13.08
N GLU A 230 11.39 -11.41 13.11
CA GLU A 230 12.41 -10.45 12.68
C GLU A 230 13.68 -10.55 13.55
N LYS A 231 13.51 -10.56 14.88
CA LYS A 231 14.63 -10.68 15.82
C LYS A 231 15.32 -12.05 15.75
N GLU A 232 14.57 -13.12 15.52
CA GLU A 232 15.08 -14.48 15.32
C GLU A 232 16.01 -14.54 14.11
N ASN A 233 15.58 -13.95 13.00
CA ASN A 233 16.40 -13.89 11.79
C ASN A 233 17.71 -13.15 12.04
N ILE A 234 17.70 -12.06 12.82
CA ILE A 234 18.92 -11.35 13.20
C ILE A 234 19.86 -12.25 14.01
N VAL A 235 19.34 -13.00 14.99
CA VAL A 235 20.14 -13.96 15.78
C VAL A 235 20.77 -15.03 14.87
N ILE A 236 19.98 -15.61 13.97
CA ILE A 236 20.45 -16.63 13.03
C ILE A 236 21.57 -16.06 12.14
N GLU A 237 21.39 -14.87 11.59
CA GLU A 237 22.41 -14.20 10.76
C GLU A 237 23.69 -13.88 11.55
N GLN A 238 23.57 -13.51 12.83
CA GLN A 238 24.73 -13.31 13.70
C GLN A 238 25.52 -14.62 13.91
N TYR A 239 24.84 -15.74 14.12
CA TYR A 239 25.49 -17.06 14.21
C TYR A 239 26.14 -17.48 12.88
N VAL A 240 25.51 -17.21 11.74
CA VAL A 240 26.11 -17.49 10.42
C VAL A 240 27.40 -16.68 10.21
N LYS A 241 27.40 -15.41 10.64
CA LYS A 241 28.57 -14.51 10.50
C LYS A 241 29.67 -14.78 11.53
N ASN A 242 29.36 -15.44 12.64
CA ASN A 242 30.29 -15.73 13.72
C ASN A 242 30.27 -17.24 14.04
N TYR A 243 31.11 -17.97 13.32
CA TYR A 243 31.23 -19.42 13.42
C TYR A 243 31.56 -19.89 14.85
N ASP A 244 32.44 -19.19 15.57
CA ASP A 244 32.81 -19.54 16.95
C ASP A 244 31.63 -19.38 17.93
N ALA A 245 30.85 -18.32 17.76
CA ALA A 245 29.63 -18.12 18.54
C ALA A 245 28.61 -19.23 18.27
N LEU A 246 28.41 -19.60 16.99
CA LEU A 246 27.55 -20.71 16.61
C LEU A 246 28.05 -22.03 17.22
N LYS A 247 29.35 -22.36 17.06
CA LYS A 247 29.98 -23.56 17.62
C LYS A 247 29.74 -23.67 19.12
N LYS A 248 29.98 -22.58 19.86
CA LYS A 248 29.77 -22.52 21.31
C LYS A 248 28.31 -22.84 21.67
N VAL A 249 27.35 -22.15 21.06
CA VAL A 249 25.93 -22.33 21.36
C VAL A 249 25.43 -23.72 20.94
N TYR A 250 25.87 -24.20 19.78
CA TYR A 250 25.52 -25.54 19.29
C TYR A 250 25.98 -26.62 20.26
N ASN A 251 27.24 -26.54 20.71
CA ASN A 251 27.81 -27.52 21.65
C ASN A 251 27.17 -27.44 23.04
N GLN A 252 26.72 -26.25 23.48
CA GLN A 252 25.91 -26.11 24.69
C GLN A 252 24.55 -26.82 24.58
N CYS A 253 23.92 -26.80 23.40
CA CYS A 253 22.67 -27.52 23.16
C CYS A 253 22.87 -29.04 23.22
N ILE A 254 23.98 -29.56 22.67
CA ILE A 254 24.34 -30.98 22.79
C ILE A 254 24.50 -31.36 24.25
N ALA A 255 25.27 -30.58 25.01
CA ALA A 255 25.48 -30.83 26.43
C ALA A 255 24.16 -30.93 27.20
N LYS A 256 23.20 -30.02 26.96
CA LYS A 256 21.86 -30.08 27.58
C LYS A 256 21.11 -31.38 27.25
N ILE A 257 21.19 -31.85 26.00
CA ILE A 257 20.53 -33.09 25.57
C ILE A 257 21.21 -34.31 26.20
N THR A 258 22.55 -34.33 26.24
CA THR A 258 23.32 -35.41 26.86
C THR A 258 23.05 -35.51 28.36
N GLU A 259 22.98 -34.38 29.07
CA GLU A 259 22.60 -34.39 30.49
C GLU A 259 21.16 -34.87 30.71
N LEU A 260 20.21 -34.44 29.88
CA LEU A 260 18.83 -34.95 29.95
C LEU A 260 18.78 -36.48 29.77
N ALA A 261 19.58 -37.04 28.86
CA ALA A 261 19.63 -38.48 28.60
C ALA A 261 20.22 -39.30 29.78
N LYS A 262 21.03 -38.69 30.63
CA LYS A 262 21.53 -39.35 31.86
C LYS A 262 20.45 -39.46 32.94
N ILE A 263 19.50 -38.53 32.94
CA ILE A 263 18.51 -38.36 34.01
C ILE A 263 17.17 -39.02 33.65
N ASP A 264 16.78 -39.01 32.38
CA ASP A 264 15.47 -39.46 31.92
C ASP A 264 15.59 -40.44 30.74
N ASN A 265 15.36 -41.73 31.02
CA ASN A 265 15.29 -42.80 30.02
C ASN A 265 13.84 -43.23 29.71
N SER A 266 12.85 -42.41 30.09
CA SER A 266 11.43 -42.75 29.90
C SER A 266 10.90 -42.35 28.51
N PHE A 267 9.68 -42.79 28.18
CA PHE A 267 8.96 -42.32 26.99
C PHE A 267 8.83 -40.78 26.93
N GLY A 268 8.83 -40.10 28.09
CA GLY A 268 8.79 -38.64 28.20
C GLY A 268 10.09 -37.93 27.77
N PHE A 269 11.20 -38.67 27.63
CA PHE A 269 12.49 -38.14 27.18
C PHE A 269 12.38 -37.42 25.84
N TYR A 270 11.67 -38.01 24.87
CA TYR A 270 11.52 -37.44 23.53
C TYR A 270 10.83 -36.07 23.55
N SER A 271 9.78 -35.93 24.37
CA SER A 271 9.06 -34.66 24.53
C SER A 271 9.97 -33.57 25.14
N LYS A 272 10.69 -33.90 26.21
CA LYS A 272 11.64 -32.98 26.85
C LYS A 272 12.81 -32.61 25.93
N ARG A 273 13.32 -33.57 25.17
CA ARG A 273 14.36 -33.32 24.15
C ARG A 273 13.86 -32.38 23.06
N ASN A 274 12.66 -32.62 22.53
CA ASN A 274 12.08 -31.74 21.52
C ASN A 274 11.89 -30.32 22.07
N ALA A 275 11.45 -30.17 23.32
CA ALA A 275 11.39 -28.86 23.96
C ALA A 275 12.75 -28.16 24.02
N ILE A 276 13.87 -28.87 24.25
CA ILE A 276 15.21 -28.25 24.15
C ILE A 276 15.51 -27.83 22.71
N LEU A 277 15.22 -28.69 21.73
CA LEU A 277 15.56 -28.48 20.32
C LEU A 277 14.74 -27.39 19.63
N GLU A 278 13.50 -27.20 20.05
CA GLU A 278 12.56 -26.26 19.44
C GLU A 278 12.61 -24.85 20.06
N ASN A 279 13.17 -24.73 21.27
CA ASN A 279 13.29 -23.44 21.95
C ASN A 279 14.66 -22.78 21.73
N TYR A 280 14.72 -21.48 22.05
CA TYR A 280 15.96 -20.73 22.02
C TYR A 280 16.98 -21.29 23.05
N PRO A 281 18.28 -21.36 22.71
CA PRO A 281 18.90 -20.95 21.44
C PRO A 281 19.06 -22.09 20.41
N CYS A 282 18.64 -23.31 20.73
CA CYS A 282 18.98 -24.49 19.95
C CYS A 282 18.31 -24.50 18.58
N SER A 283 17.06 -24.06 18.48
CA SER A 283 16.41 -23.97 17.17
C SER A 283 17.15 -23.02 16.22
N GLN A 284 17.63 -21.87 16.73
CA GLN A 284 18.36 -20.88 15.93
C GLN A 284 19.77 -21.35 15.57
N ALA A 285 20.47 -22.03 16.48
CA ALA A 285 21.76 -22.65 16.17
C ALA A 285 21.63 -23.72 15.07
N ARG A 286 20.58 -24.54 15.11
CA ARG A 286 20.27 -25.52 14.05
C ARG A 286 20.00 -24.82 12.71
N SER A 287 19.20 -23.76 12.71
CA SER A 287 18.89 -22.99 11.49
C SER A 287 20.14 -22.31 10.91
N ALA A 288 21.01 -21.75 11.75
CA ALA A 288 22.27 -21.15 11.33
C ALA A 288 23.24 -22.19 10.74
N ARG A 289 23.39 -23.37 11.39
CA ARG A 289 24.17 -24.50 10.86
C ARG A 289 23.67 -24.92 9.47
N SER A 290 22.36 -25.02 9.29
CA SER A 290 21.73 -25.35 8.00
C SER A 290 22.06 -24.28 6.93
N LYS A 291 21.98 -22.99 7.27
CA LYS A 291 22.33 -21.89 6.37
C LYS A 291 23.80 -21.90 5.92
N LEU A 292 24.71 -22.42 6.75
CA LEU A 292 26.12 -22.61 6.39
C LEU A 292 26.36 -23.82 5.47
N GLY A 293 25.31 -24.58 5.10
CA GLY A 293 25.43 -25.78 4.28
C GLY A 293 26.05 -26.98 5.02
N LEU A 294 26.13 -26.93 6.35
CA LEU A 294 26.66 -28.02 7.15
C LEU A 294 25.63 -29.16 7.26
N PRO A 295 26.06 -30.44 7.34
CA PRO A 295 25.15 -31.57 7.41
C PRO A 295 24.16 -31.47 8.60
N TYR A 296 22.92 -31.88 8.33
CA TYR A 296 21.92 -32.04 9.37
C TYR A 296 22.34 -33.17 10.30
N ASP A 297 22.56 -32.82 11.56
CA ASP A 297 23.09 -33.75 12.56
C ASP A 297 22.18 -33.89 13.80
N ASN A 298 21.14 -33.06 13.90
CA ASN A 298 20.18 -33.07 15.02
C ASN A 298 20.83 -33.07 16.42
N PHE A 299 21.95 -32.35 16.58
CA PHE A 299 22.71 -32.23 17.82
C PHE A 299 23.28 -33.56 18.32
N LYS A 300 23.80 -34.41 17.43
CA LYS A 300 24.44 -35.69 17.78
C LYS A 300 25.96 -35.56 17.96
N THR A 301 26.59 -34.63 17.24
CA THR A 301 28.04 -34.45 17.16
C THR A 301 28.40 -33.01 17.47
N LEU A 302 29.49 -32.84 18.22
CA LEU A 302 30.03 -31.51 18.50
C LEU A 302 30.42 -30.84 17.18
N MET A 303 30.21 -29.54 17.13
CA MET A 303 30.69 -28.69 16.06
C MET A 303 32.17 -28.40 16.33
N ASP A 304 33.00 -28.64 15.32
CA ASP A 304 34.45 -28.38 15.30
C ASP A 304 34.79 -26.96 14.84
#